data_AF-A0A2D4HMT1-F1
#
_entry.id   AF-A0A2D4HMT1-F1
#
_cell.length_a   1.000
_cell.length_b   1.000
_cell.length_c   1.000
_cell.angle_alpha   90.00
_cell.angle_beta   90.00
_cell.angle_gamma   90.00
#
_symmetry.space_group_name_H-M   'P 1'
#
loop_
_entity.id
_entity.type
_entity.pdbx_description
1 polymer ?
#
loop_
_entity_poly.entity_id
_entity_poly.type
_entity_poly.pdbx_seq_one_letter_code
_entity_poly.pdbx_strand_id
1 'polypeptide(L)'
;MVSLLLRCRQIRMSTWEFGKELGVPTVPLSNGLNIPILGLGTSHQGGYSHEAVVYALQKCGIRHIDTAKRYGCESLLQKAIKESGIEREDLWITTKLWHADYGYDKTKQACLESCNRLGVKYLD
;
A
#
# COMPACT_ATOMS: atom_id res chain seq x y z
N MET A 1 3.17 -1.71 55.94
CA MET A 1 4.25 -1.47 54.95
C MET A 1 3.66 -1.79 53.57
N VAL A 2 3.87 -0.90 52.61
CA VAL A 2 2.99 -0.60 51.47
C VAL A 2 2.79 -1.80 50.52
N SER A 3 1.54 -2.27 50.39
CA SER A 3 1.13 -3.15 49.29
C SER A 3 0.95 -2.29 48.04
N LEU A 4 1.89 -2.39 47.11
CA LEU A 4 1.90 -1.68 45.85
C LEU A 4 0.84 -2.31 44.93
N LEU A 5 -0.40 -1.82 45.00
CA LEU A 5 -1.45 -2.09 44.03
C LEU A 5 -1.03 -1.50 42.67
N LEU A 6 -0.32 -2.27 41.87
CA LEU A 6 -0.18 -2.06 40.43
C LEU A 6 -1.58 -2.18 39.80
N ARG A 7 -2.33 -1.08 39.79
CA ARG A 7 -3.46 -0.90 38.87
C ARG A 7 -2.87 -0.82 37.48
N CYS A 8 -2.69 -1.97 36.84
CA CYS A 8 -2.68 -2.03 35.39
C CYS A 8 -3.98 -1.38 34.93
N ARG A 9 -3.90 -0.18 34.35
CA ARG A 9 -5.03 0.40 33.61
C ARG A 9 -5.29 -0.57 32.47
N GLN A 10 -6.20 -1.51 32.70
CA GLN A 10 -6.85 -2.24 31.64
C GLN A 10 -7.48 -1.18 30.75
N ILE A 11 -6.80 -0.83 29.66
CA ILE A 11 -7.40 -0.07 28.58
C ILE A 11 -8.58 -0.93 28.19
N ARG A 12 -9.79 -0.51 28.58
CA ARG A 12 -11.02 -1.06 28.03
C ARG A 12 -10.87 -0.86 26.53
N MET A 13 -10.52 -1.93 25.82
CA MET A 13 -10.73 -2.02 24.40
C MET A 13 -12.25 -1.93 24.25
N SER A 14 -12.74 -0.70 24.03
CA SER A 14 -14.10 -0.48 23.60
C SER A 14 -14.30 -1.35 22.39
N THR A 15 -15.26 -2.26 22.49
CA THR A 15 -15.79 -3.08 21.41
C THR A 15 -15.61 -2.39 20.07
N TRP A 16 -14.71 -2.90 19.23
CA TRP A 16 -14.62 -2.49 17.84
C TRP A 16 -15.98 -2.77 17.22
N GLU A 17 -16.74 -1.71 16.94
CA GLU A 17 -17.96 -1.85 16.18
C GLU A 17 -17.59 -2.28 14.76
N PHE A 18 -17.81 -3.57 14.48
CA PHE A 18 -17.82 -4.13 13.14
C PHE A 18 -18.83 -3.33 12.30
N GLY A 19 -18.35 -2.39 11.48
CA GLY A 19 -19.24 -1.62 10.59
C GLY A 19 -18.78 -0.22 10.20
N LYS A 20 -17.75 0.36 10.83
CA LYS A 20 -17.16 1.60 10.29
C LYS A 20 -16.31 1.29 9.07
N GLU A 21 -16.61 1.97 7.96
CA GLU A 21 -15.75 2.07 6.80
C GLU A 21 -14.36 2.56 7.27
N LEU A 22 -13.36 1.69 7.19
CA LEU A 22 -12.00 2.02 7.58
C LEU A 22 -11.41 2.93 6.49
N GLY A 23 -11.51 4.25 6.70
CA GLY A 23 -10.88 5.25 5.84
C GLY A 23 -9.51 5.66 6.38
N VAL A 24 -8.46 5.46 5.58
CA VAL A 24 -7.12 5.98 5.88
C VAL A 24 -7.07 7.47 5.56
N PRO A 25 -6.70 8.36 6.51
CA PRO A 25 -6.56 9.79 6.24
C PRO A 25 -5.52 10.06 5.15
N THR A 26 -5.70 11.15 4.41
CA THR A 26 -4.77 11.60 3.39
C THR A 26 -4.04 12.87 3.80
N VAL A 27 -2.90 13.13 3.15
CA VAL A 27 -2.15 14.38 3.30
C VAL A 27 -1.90 15.02 1.93
N PRO A 28 -1.98 16.36 1.81
CA PRO A 28 -1.77 17.03 0.54
C PRO A 28 -0.28 17.03 0.16
N LEU A 29 0.00 16.76 -1.10
CA LEU A 29 1.30 16.94 -1.74
C LEU A 29 1.39 18.34 -2.35
N SER A 30 2.62 18.77 -2.67
CA SER A 30 2.87 20.10 -3.26
C SER A 30 2.22 20.31 -4.64
N ASN A 31 1.86 19.22 -5.33
CA ASN A 31 1.14 19.24 -6.61
C ASN A 31 -0.40 19.23 -6.45
N GLY A 32 -0.92 19.31 -5.21
CA GLY A 32 -2.35 19.34 -4.92
C GLY A 32 -3.04 17.97 -4.85
N LEU A 33 -2.33 16.88 -5.13
CA LEU A 33 -2.86 15.52 -4.93
C LEU A 33 -2.83 15.14 -3.45
N ASN A 34 -3.68 14.18 -3.05
CA ASN A 34 -3.79 13.73 -1.66
C ASN A 34 -3.33 12.26 -1.56
N ILE A 35 -2.24 12.02 -0.85
CA ILE A 35 -1.68 10.67 -0.65
C ILE A 35 -2.21 10.05 0.66
N PRO A 36 -2.63 8.77 0.69
CA PRO A 36 -2.99 8.11 1.94
C PRO A 36 -1.77 7.96 2.87
N ILE A 37 -1.94 8.35 4.13
CA ILE A 37 -0.83 8.41 5.11
C ILE A 37 -0.30 7.02 5.51
N LEU A 38 -1.13 5.98 5.35
CA LEU A 38 -0.78 4.59 5.60
C LEU A 38 -0.80 3.80 4.29
N GLY A 39 0.34 3.19 3.96
CA GLY A 39 0.50 2.33 2.80
C GLY A 39 1.11 0.98 3.14
N LEU A 40 0.90 0.01 2.25
CA LEU A 40 1.44 -1.35 2.35
C LEU A 40 2.68 -1.48 1.45
N GLY A 41 3.84 -1.64 2.07
CA GLY A 41 5.11 -1.90 1.37
C GLY A 41 5.29 -3.38 1.02
N THR A 42 5.89 -3.66 -0.14
CA THR A 42 5.98 -5.02 -0.74
C THR A 42 7.41 -5.54 -0.91
N SER A 43 8.36 -5.00 -0.12
CA SER A 43 9.82 -5.19 -0.19
C SER A 43 10.35 -6.54 -0.71
N HIS A 44 11.57 -6.51 -1.26
CA HIS A 44 12.39 -7.69 -1.52
C HIS A 44 12.50 -8.63 -0.29
N GLN A 45 12.70 -9.94 -0.55
CA GLN A 45 13.11 -10.95 0.44
C GLN A 45 12.00 -11.31 1.44
N GLY A 46 10.82 -11.63 0.92
CA GLY A 46 9.66 -12.05 1.71
C GLY A 46 8.64 -10.95 2.01
N GLY A 47 8.83 -9.73 1.50
CA GLY A 47 7.92 -8.61 1.74
C GLY A 47 6.62 -8.63 0.93
N TYR A 48 6.48 -9.51 -0.07
CA TYR A 48 5.20 -9.73 -0.75
C TYR A 48 4.51 -11.00 -0.24
N SER A 49 3.29 -10.84 0.27
CA SER A 49 2.30 -11.90 0.44
C SER A 49 1.02 -11.50 -0.28
N HIS A 50 0.54 -12.38 -1.15
CA HIS A 50 -0.64 -12.13 -1.96
C HIS A 50 -1.89 -11.97 -1.08
N GLU A 51 -2.06 -12.87 -0.12
CA GLU A 51 -3.17 -12.90 0.83
C GLU A 51 -3.17 -11.64 1.71
N ALA A 52 -2.00 -11.19 2.17
CA ALA A 52 -1.88 -9.98 2.96
C ALA A 52 -2.29 -8.73 2.17
N VAL A 53 -1.89 -8.62 0.89
CA VAL A 53 -2.29 -7.50 0.03
C VAL A 53 -3.80 -7.51 -0.19
N VAL A 54 -4.38 -8.64 -0.58
CA VAL A 54 -5.83 -8.75 -0.83
C VAL A 54 -6.62 -8.43 0.44
N TYR A 55 -6.21 -8.98 1.59
CA TYR A 55 -6.84 -8.71 2.88
C TYR A 55 -6.75 -7.22 3.26
N ALA A 56 -5.58 -6.60 3.10
CA ALA A 56 -5.37 -5.19 3.41
C ALA A 56 -6.29 -4.28 2.59
N LEU A 57 -6.42 -4.56 1.29
CA LEU A 57 -7.30 -3.80 0.38
C LEU A 57 -8.78 -4.00 0.71
N GLN A 58 -9.21 -5.23 0.98
CA GLN A 58 -10.63 -5.56 1.19
C GLN A 58 -11.14 -5.27 2.60
N LYS A 59 -10.28 -5.44 3.63
CA LYS A 59 -10.72 -5.51 5.03
C LYS A 59 -10.10 -4.44 5.93
N CYS A 60 -8.93 -3.92 5.57
CA CYS A 60 -8.21 -2.96 6.42
C CYS A 60 -8.35 -1.50 5.97
N GLY A 61 -8.99 -1.24 4.83
CA GLY A 61 -9.13 0.12 4.30
C GLY A 61 -7.86 0.68 3.65
N ILE A 62 -6.85 -0.16 3.40
CA ILE A 62 -5.64 0.27 2.72
C ILE A 62 -5.97 0.63 1.28
N ARG A 63 -5.48 1.79 0.84
CA ARG A 63 -5.58 2.26 -0.54
C ARG A 63 -4.24 2.63 -1.15
N HIS A 64 -3.16 2.64 -0.37
CA HIS A 64 -1.82 2.96 -0.83
C HIS A 64 -0.94 1.69 -0.86
N ILE A 65 -0.45 1.34 -2.04
CA ILE A 65 0.50 0.25 -2.28
C ILE A 65 1.87 0.84 -2.64
N ASP A 66 2.92 0.45 -1.93
CA ASP A 66 4.29 0.81 -2.24
C ASP A 66 5.09 -0.42 -2.74
N THR A 67 5.68 -0.29 -3.91
CA THR A 67 6.53 -1.31 -4.52
C THR A 67 7.75 -0.70 -5.21
N ALA A 68 8.52 -1.52 -5.93
CA ALA A 68 9.62 -1.09 -6.78
C ALA A 68 9.88 -2.14 -7.87
N LYS A 69 10.37 -1.71 -9.05
CA LYS A 69 10.84 -2.61 -10.12
C LYS A 69 11.79 -3.69 -9.58
N ARG A 70 12.73 -3.30 -8.71
CA ARG A 70 13.74 -4.19 -8.12
C ARG A 70 13.14 -5.29 -7.23
N TYR A 71 11.95 -5.10 -6.67
CA TYR A 71 11.37 -6.10 -5.77
C TYR A 71 10.83 -7.32 -6.52
N GLY A 72 10.59 -7.20 -7.83
CA GLY A 72 10.20 -8.33 -8.69
C GLY A 72 8.77 -8.83 -8.45
N CYS A 73 7.93 -8.10 -7.72
CA CYS A 73 6.57 -8.51 -7.37
C CYS A 73 5.46 -7.72 -8.10
N GLU A 74 5.79 -6.79 -9.00
CA GLU A 74 4.80 -5.97 -9.73
C GLU A 74 3.75 -6.82 -10.47
N SER A 75 4.16 -7.90 -11.15
CA SER A 75 3.23 -8.85 -11.81
C SER A 75 2.39 -9.68 -10.86
N LEU A 76 2.82 -9.85 -9.61
CA LEU A 76 2.03 -10.52 -8.58
C LEU A 76 0.98 -9.55 -8.01
N LEU A 77 1.36 -8.28 -7.83
CA LEU A 77 0.45 -7.22 -7.41
C LEU A 77 -0.70 -7.00 -8.40
N GLN A 78 -0.47 -7.12 -9.71
CA GLN A 78 -1.56 -7.07 -10.70
C GLN A 78 -2.70 -8.03 -10.36
N LYS A 79 -2.36 -9.26 -9.96
CA LYS A 79 -3.37 -10.27 -9.58
C LYS A 79 -4.09 -9.86 -8.31
N ALA A 80 -3.35 -9.44 -7.28
CA ALA A 80 -3.91 -9.01 -6.00
C ALA A 80 -4.84 -7.80 -6.14
N ILE A 81 -4.46 -6.81 -6.95
CA ILE A 81 -5.27 -5.63 -7.25
C ILE A 81 -6.57 -6.06 -7.93
N LYS A 82 -6.49 -6.89 -8.98
CA LYS A 82 -7.67 -7.38 -9.68
C LYS A 82 -8.61 -8.18 -8.76
N GLU A 83 -8.06 -9.04 -7.91
CA GLU A 83 -8.83 -9.86 -6.96
C GLU A 83 -9.42 -9.04 -5.82
N SER A 84 -8.81 -7.91 -5.46
CA SER A 84 -9.33 -7.02 -4.42
C SER A 84 -10.70 -6.44 -4.79
N GLY A 85 -10.99 -6.28 -6.09
CA GLY A 85 -12.21 -5.66 -6.59
C GLY A 85 -12.30 -4.16 -6.33
N ILE A 86 -11.19 -3.51 -5.92
CA ILE A 86 -11.12 -2.06 -5.73
C ILE A 86 -10.87 -1.38 -7.08
N GLU A 87 -11.63 -0.33 -7.36
CA GLU A 87 -11.46 0.48 -8.56
C GLU A 87 -10.08 1.15 -8.60
N ARG A 88 -9.52 1.34 -9.80
CA ARG A 88 -8.14 1.84 -9.94
C ARG A 88 -7.98 3.24 -9.36
N GLU A 89 -8.97 4.10 -9.56
CA GLU A 89 -9.03 5.48 -9.09
C GLU A 89 -9.04 5.61 -7.56
N ASP A 90 -9.45 4.56 -6.85
CA ASP A 90 -9.43 4.51 -5.38
C ASP A 90 -8.06 4.09 -4.83
N LEU A 91 -7.12 3.68 -5.68
CA LEU A 91 -5.79 3.22 -5.30
C LEU A 91 -4.73 4.29 -5.55
N TRP A 92 -3.78 4.37 -4.62
CA TRP A 92 -2.50 5.05 -4.78
C TRP A 92 -1.39 4.01 -4.97
N ILE A 93 -0.77 3.95 -6.14
CA ILE A 93 0.24 2.93 -6.47
C ILE A 93 1.58 3.59 -6.76
N THR A 94 2.53 3.38 -5.83
CA THR A 94 3.90 3.88 -5.92
C THR A 94 4.83 2.76 -6.38
N THR A 95 5.64 3.00 -7.43
CA THR A 95 6.78 2.15 -7.78
C THR A 95 8.04 3.01 -7.99
N LYS A 96 9.21 2.37 -8.07
CA LYS A 96 10.51 3.03 -8.08
C LYS A 96 11.34 2.57 -9.26
N LEU A 97 11.94 3.54 -9.94
CA LEU A 97 12.88 3.33 -11.03
C LEU A 97 14.16 2.65 -10.51
N TRP A 98 14.69 1.71 -11.27
CA TRP A 98 15.96 1.07 -10.94
C TRP A 98 17.13 1.82 -11.59
N HIS A 99 18.28 1.89 -10.93
CA HIS A 99 19.39 2.72 -11.39
C HIS A 99 19.94 2.33 -12.77
N ALA A 100 19.75 1.07 -13.19
CA ALA A 100 20.12 0.62 -14.54
C ALA A 100 19.28 1.27 -15.66
N ASP A 101 18.12 1.84 -15.31
CA ASP A 101 17.16 2.45 -16.23
C ASP A 101 17.23 3.99 -16.26
N TYR A 102 18.26 4.58 -15.64
CA TYR A 102 18.47 6.03 -15.69
C TYR A 102 18.75 6.50 -17.13
N GLY A 103 18.24 7.68 -17.45
CA GLY A 103 18.31 8.29 -18.78
C GLY A 103 16.91 8.49 -19.37
N TYR A 104 16.72 9.55 -20.15
CA TYR A 104 15.40 10.03 -20.57
C TYR A 104 14.52 8.94 -21.20
N ASP A 105 14.99 8.30 -22.27
CA ASP A 105 14.20 7.27 -22.98
C ASP A 105 14.05 5.98 -22.18
N LYS A 106 15.12 5.57 -21.48
CA LYS A 106 15.11 4.37 -20.63
C LYS A 106 14.13 4.51 -19.47
N THR A 107 14.08 5.67 -18.84
CA THR A 107 13.15 5.97 -17.74
C THR A 107 11.71 5.92 -18.23
N LYS A 108 11.40 6.54 -19.37
CA LYS A 108 10.06 6.46 -19.98
C LYS A 108 9.65 5.01 -20.25
N GLN A 109 10.53 4.22 -20.86
CA GLN A 109 10.27 2.81 -21.12
C GLN A 109 10.06 2.02 -19.81
N ALA A 110 10.92 2.22 -18.82
CA ALA A 110 10.81 1.53 -17.52
C ALA A 110 9.50 1.86 -16.79
N CYS A 111 9.02 3.10 -16.85
CA CYS A 111 7.71 3.48 -16.30
C CYS A 111 6.56 2.73 -16.99
N LEU A 112 6.56 2.68 -18.33
CA LEU A 112 5.54 1.95 -19.10
C LEU A 112 5.59 0.44 -18.82
N GLU A 113 6.78 -0.13 -18.70
CA GLU A 113 6.95 -1.54 -18.35
C GLU A 113 6.45 -1.84 -16.93
N SER A 114 6.69 -0.96 -15.96
CA SER A 114 6.11 -1.09 -14.62
C SER A 114 4.59 -1.02 -14.64
N CYS A 115 4.00 -0.07 -15.38
CA CYS A 115 2.55 -0.01 -15.62
C CYS A 115 2.02 -1.33 -16.20
N ASN A 116 2.69 -1.87 -17.22
CA ASN A 116 2.32 -3.15 -17.82
C ASN A 116 2.39 -4.31 -16.83
N ARG A 117 3.46 -4.40 -16.02
CA ARG A 117 3.59 -5.45 -14.99
C ARG A 117 2.53 -5.32 -13.91
N LEU A 118 2.20 -4.11 -13.48
CA LEU A 118 1.15 -3.84 -12.50
C LEU A 118 -0.27 -3.96 -13.08
N GLY A 119 -0.41 -3.97 -14.41
CA GLY A 119 -1.70 -3.99 -15.10
C GLY A 119 -2.48 -2.68 -14.99
N VAL A 120 -1.80 -1.54 -14.88
CA VAL A 120 -2.41 -0.21 -14.73
C VAL A 120 -1.98 0.72 -15.86
N LYS A 121 -2.75 1.80 -16.08
CA LYS A 121 -2.43 2.79 -17.12
C LYS A 121 -1.52 3.92 -16.63
N TYR A 122 -1.49 4.17 -15.32
CA TYR A 122 -0.73 5.26 -14.69
C TYR A 122 -0.26 4.85 -13.28
N LEU A 123 0.72 5.59 -12.79
CA LEU A 123 1.26 5.54 -11.43
C LEU A 123 0.93 6.87 -10.72
N ASP A 124 0.85 6.83 -9.40
CA ASP A 124 0.59 8.00 -8.54
C ASP A 124 1.89 8.58 -7.97
#